data_AF-A0A7D4Y1S7-F1
#
_entry.id   AF-A0A7D4Y1S7-F1
#
_cell.length_a   1.000
_cell.length_b   1.000
_cell.length_c   1.000
_cell.angle_alpha   90.00
_cell.angle_beta   90.00
_cell.angle_gamma   90.00
#
_symmetry.space_group_name_H-M   'P 1'
#
loop_
_entity.id
_entity.type
_entity.pdbx_description
1 polymer ?
#
loop_
_entity_poly.entity_id
_entity_poly.type
_entity_poly.pdbx_seq_one_letter_code
_entity_poly.pdbx_strand_id
1 'polypeptide(L)'
;MTSEVHLSHVQDEFRDHSYPAPRDALVESCAGTTVLFADGDADLGALLEEIEQERFESPEDAFAALQNVLPIEALGEPGQSDGDA
;
A
#
# COMPACT_ATOMS: atom_id res chain seq x y z
N MET A 1 -6.34 -0.55 -18.90
CA MET A 1 -7.45 -0.53 -17.94
C MET A 1 -6.78 -0.33 -16.60
N THR A 2 -7.08 0.76 -15.91
CA THR A 2 -6.61 0.99 -14.54
C THR A 2 -7.37 0.04 -13.62
N SER A 3 -6.66 -0.73 -12.80
CA SER A 3 -7.27 -1.55 -11.75
C SER A 3 -7.38 -0.72 -10.49
N GLU A 4 -8.50 -0.80 -9.77
CA GLU A 4 -8.71 -0.08 -8.52
C GLU A 4 -8.74 -1.09 -7.38
N VAL A 5 -7.97 -0.81 -6.32
CA VAL A 5 -7.87 -1.68 -5.14
C VAL A 5 -8.01 -0.84 -3.87
N HIS A 6 -8.80 -1.31 -2.90
CA HIS A 6 -8.86 -0.62 -1.61
C HIS A 6 -7.58 -0.87 -0.82
N LEU A 7 -7.11 0.14 -0.07
CA LEU A 7 -5.93 0.02 0.79
C LEU A 7 -6.00 -1.20 1.72
N SER A 8 -7.18 -1.49 2.28
CA SER A 8 -7.43 -2.68 3.11
C SER A 8 -7.22 -4.02 2.39
N HIS A 9 -7.24 -4.02 1.05
CA HIS A 9 -7.08 -5.19 0.19
C HIS A 9 -5.69 -5.26 -0.46
N VAL A 10 -4.93 -4.16 -0.49
CA VAL A 10 -3.55 -4.13 -1.01
C VAL A 10 -2.65 -5.12 -0.27
N GLN A 11 -2.83 -5.28 1.04
CA GLN A 11 -2.06 -6.27 1.79
C GLN A 11 -2.34 -7.70 1.31
N ASP A 12 -3.56 -8.00 0.85
CA ASP A 12 -3.93 -9.31 0.33
C ASP A 12 -3.36 -9.53 -1.07
N GLU A 13 -3.37 -8.50 -1.93
CA GLU A 13 -2.64 -8.52 -3.21
C GLU A 13 -1.16 -8.82 -3.01
N PHE A 14 -0.54 -8.17 -2.01
CA PHE A 14 0.84 -8.49 -1.65
C PHE A 14 1.00 -9.93 -1.19
N ARG A 15 0.03 -10.57 -0.53
CA ARG A 15 0.13 -11.98 -0.12
C ARG A 15 0.12 -12.96 -1.28
N ASP A 16 -0.48 -12.60 -2.41
CA ASP A 16 -0.46 -13.45 -3.62
C ASP A 16 0.93 -13.45 -4.29
N HIS A 17 1.76 -12.45 -3.99
CA HIS A 17 3.14 -12.41 -4.49
C HIS A 17 4.09 -13.36 -3.75
N SER A 18 5.09 -13.84 -4.50
CA SER A 18 6.17 -14.68 -3.96
C SER A 18 7.31 -13.84 -3.38
N TYR A 19 7.66 -14.10 -2.13
CA TYR A 19 8.75 -13.42 -1.43
C TYR A 19 10.01 -14.29 -1.30
N PRO A 20 11.20 -13.68 -1.25
CA PRO A 20 11.47 -12.24 -1.20
C PRO A 20 11.39 -11.56 -2.58
N ALA A 21 10.61 -10.47 -2.67
CA ALA A 21 10.28 -9.77 -3.92
C ALA A 21 11.02 -8.42 -4.02
N PRO A 22 11.66 -8.08 -5.16
CA PRO A 22 12.24 -6.77 -5.36
C PRO A 22 11.14 -5.72 -5.56
N ARG A 23 11.39 -4.50 -5.08
CA ARG A 23 10.48 -3.36 -5.21
C ARG A 23 10.08 -3.13 -6.67
N ASP A 24 11.03 -3.12 -7.58
CA ASP A 24 10.78 -2.92 -9.02
C ASP A 24 9.80 -3.96 -9.60
N ALA A 25 9.82 -5.22 -9.14
CA ALA A 25 8.85 -6.21 -9.60
C ALA A 25 7.43 -5.94 -9.09
N LEU A 26 7.28 -5.44 -7.85
CA LEU A 26 5.98 -5.00 -7.34
C LEU A 26 5.51 -3.73 -8.06
N VAL A 27 6.41 -2.78 -8.32
CA VAL A 27 6.09 -1.56 -9.10
C VAL A 27 5.57 -1.94 -10.48
N GLU A 28 6.26 -2.82 -11.20
CA GLU A 28 5.80 -3.27 -12.53
C GLU A 28 4.48 -4.02 -12.45
N SER A 29 4.27 -4.85 -11.43
CA SER A 29 3.02 -5.61 -11.26
C SER A 29 1.84 -4.73 -10.85
N CYS A 30 2.10 -3.69 -10.07
CA CYS A 30 1.11 -2.73 -9.59
C CYS A 30 1.03 -1.47 -10.45
N ALA A 31 1.78 -1.39 -11.56
CA ALA A 31 1.78 -0.25 -12.45
C ALA A 31 0.39 -0.05 -13.07
N GLY A 32 -0.20 1.13 -12.84
CA GLY A 32 -1.57 1.44 -13.27
C GLY A 32 -2.65 0.83 -12.38
N THR A 33 -2.29 0.39 -11.17
CA THR A 33 -3.24 0.07 -10.10
C THR A 33 -3.38 1.29 -9.18
N THR A 34 -4.61 1.75 -9.02
CA THR A 34 -4.97 2.85 -8.13
C THR A 34 -5.39 2.31 -6.77
N VAL A 35 -4.71 2.73 -5.71
CA VAL A 35 -5.11 2.48 -4.33
C VAL A 35 -6.17 3.49 -3.92
N LEU A 36 -7.31 3.01 -3.46
CA LEU A 36 -8.37 3.80 -2.86
C LEU A 36 -8.27 3.76 -1.34
N PHE A 37 -8.28 4.91 -0.69
CA PHE A 37 -8.24 5.06 0.78
C PHE A 37 -9.34 6.00 1.28
N ALA A 38 -9.35 6.27 2.59
CA ALA A 38 -10.46 6.93 3.29
C ALA A 38 -10.83 8.30 2.69
N ASP A 39 -9.83 9.11 2.33
CA ASP A 39 -10.03 10.40 1.69
C ASP A 39 -9.10 10.53 0.47
N GLY A 40 -9.40 9.77 -0.58
CA GLY A 40 -8.75 9.92 -1.88
C GLY A 40 -8.19 8.63 -2.47
N ASP A 41 -7.31 8.82 -3.45
CA ASP A 41 -6.69 7.77 -4.21
C ASP A 41 -5.25 8.13 -4.62
N ALA A 42 -4.41 7.12 -4.82
CA ALA A 42 -3.06 7.28 -5.34
C ALA A 42 -2.62 6.07 -6.17
N ASP A 43 -1.63 6.26 -7.03
CA ASP A 43 -1.06 5.17 -7.82
C ASP A 43 -0.17 4.27 -6.95
N LEU A 44 -0.49 2.98 -6.91
CA LEU A 44 0.23 1.99 -6.11
C LEU A 44 1.68 1.84 -6.57
N GLY A 45 1.92 1.86 -7.89
CA GLY A 45 3.26 1.80 -8.46
C GLY A 45 4.10 2.99 -8.03
N ALA A 46 3.55 4.20 -8.14
CA ALA A 46 4.23 5.42 -7.72
C ALA A 46 4.58 5.42 -6.22
N LEU A 47 3.65 4.99 -5.35
CA LEU A 47 3.92 4.85 -3.92
C LEU A 47 5.04 3.84 -3.66
N LEU A 48 5.03 2.70 -4.35
CA LEU A 48 6.07 1.70 -4.23
C LEU A 48 7.44 2.24 -4.71
N GLU A 49 7.49 3.10 -5.71
CA GLU A 49 8.73 3.74 -6.16
C GLU A 49 9.33 4.70 -5.12
N GLU A 50 8.49 5.35 -4.31
CA GLU A 50 8.93 6.23 -3.22
C GLU A 50 9.52 5.47 -2.02
N ILE A 51 9.27 4.15 -1.93
CA ILE A 51 9.82 3.32 -0.87
C ILE A 51 11.34 3.18 -1.06
N GLU A 52 12.09 3.54 0.00
CA GLU A 52 13.56 3.42 0.06
C GLU A 52 14.04 1.95 0.06
N GLN A 53 13.18 1.02 0.46
CA GLN A 53 13.49 -0.41 0.54
C GLN A 53 13.50 -1.04 -0.85
N GLU A 54 14.63 -1.64 -1.21
CA GLU A 54 14.84 -2.24 -2.54
C GLU A 54 14.18 -3.63 -2.67
N ARG A 55 13.94 -4.31 -1.55
CA ARG A 55 13.42 -5.68 -1.50
C ARG A 55 12.61 -5.91 -0.24
N PHE A 56 11.52 -6.64 -0.38
CA PHE A 56 10.64 -7.02 0.71
C PHE A 56 10.81 -8.49 1.07
N GLU A 57 10.82 -8.78 2.36
CA GLU A 57 10.93 -10.16 2.87
C GLU A 57 9.58 -10.84 2.97
N SER A 58 8.49 -10.07 3.04
CA SER A 58 7.14 -10.57 3.28
C SER A 58 6.08 -9.55 2.83
N PRO A 59 4.81 -9.97 2.63
CA PRO A 59 3.75 -9.06 2.23
C PRO A 59 3.43 -8.01 3.29
N GLU A 60 3.57 -8.38 4.56
CA GLU A 60 3.44 -7.48 5.71
C GLU A 60 4.56 -6.43 5.76
N ASP A 61 5.77 -6.80 5.34
CA ASP A 61 6.92 -5.89 5.22
C ASP A 61 6.71 -4.87 4.09
N ALA A 62 6.29 -5.33 2.91
CA ALA A 62 5.90 -4.47 1.79
C ALA A 62 4.76 -3.51 2.15
N PHE A 63 3.73 -4.01 2.84
CA PHE A 63 2.60 -3.19 3.28
C PHE A 63 3.00 -2.17 4.34
N ALA A 64 3.86 -2.55 5.30
CA ALA A 64 4.39 -1.62 6.28
C ALA A 64 5.21 -0.50 5.61
N ALA A 65 6.06 -0.85 4.64
CA ALA A 65 6.82 0.11 3.86
C ALA A 65 5.91 1.10 3.10
N LEU A 66 4.85 0.58 2.46
CA LEU A 66 3.84 1.39 1.79
C LEU A 66 3.17 2.39 2.75
N GLN A 67 2.82 1.95 3.96
CA GLN A 67 2.22 2.85 4.96
C GLN A 67 3.14 3.99 5.42
N ASN A 68 4.46 3.86 5.26
CA ASN A 68 5.39 4.94 5.58
C ASN A 68 5.43 6.05 4.51
N VAL A 69 5.05 5.74 3.27
CA VAL A 69 5.01 6.70 2.15
C VAL A 69 3.60 7.25 1.89
N LEU A 70 2.57 6.61 2.44
CA LEU A 70 1.19 7.07 2.31
C LEU A 70 0.98 8.44 2.96
N PRO A 71 0.16 9.32 2.35
CA PRO A 71 -0.23 10.57 2.98
C PRO A 71 -1.02 10.31 4.25
N ILE A 72 -0.93 11.21 5.23
CA ILE A 72 -1.63 11.11 6.53
C ILE A 72 -3.15 10.93 6.32
N GLU A 73 -3.70 11.52 5.25
CA GLU A 73 -5.10 11.42 4.83
C GLU A 73 -5.49 9.98 4.44
N ALA A 74 -4.56 9.20 3.88
CA ALA A 74 -4.79 7.81 3.51
C ALA A 74 -4.82 6.85 4.71
N LEU A 75 -4.17 7.22 5.82
CA LEU A 75 -4.13 6.43 7.06
C LEU A 75 -5.42 6.55 7.88
N GLY A 76 -6.35 7.40 7.45
CA GLY A 76 -7.54 7.77 8.21
C GLY A 76 -7.15 8.70 9.37
N GLU A 77 -7.99 9.70 9.65
CA GLU A 77 -7.80 10.55 10.82
C GLU A 77 -7.60 9.66 12.07
N PRO A 78 -6.62 9.94 12.96
CA PRO A 78 -6.59 9.32 14.28
C PRO A 78 -7.77 9.86 15.10
N GLY A 79 -8.97 9.31 14.85
CA GLY A 79 -10.22 9.76 15.44
C GLY A 79 -11.23 8.61 15.50
N GLN A 80 -11.57 8.22 16.73
CA GLN A 80 -12.47 7.15 17.19
C GLN A 80 -11.76 5.78 17.36
N SER A 81 -11.55 5.22 18.56
CA SER A 81 -12.48 5.15 19.69
C SER A 81 -11.74 5.13 21.04
N ASP A 82 -11.98 6.12 21.89
CA ASP A 82 -12.36 5.85 23.28
C ASP A 82 -13.18 7.07 23.75
N GLY A 83 -14.50 6.91 23.65
CA GLY A 83 -15.49 7.89 24.06
C GLY A 83 -16.73 7.14 24.52
N ASP A 84 -16.52 6.08 25.30
CA ASP A 84 -17.57 5.39 26.06
C ASP A 84 -17.17 5.45 27.54
N ALA A 85 -17.66 6.49 28.23
CA ALA A 85 -17.79 6.55 29.70
C ALA A 85 -18.76 7.67 30.12
#